data_AF-A0A177U7H8-F1
#
_entry.id   AF-A0A177U7H8-F1
#
_cell.length_a   1.000
_cell.length_b   1.000
_cell.length_c   1.000
_cell.angle_alpha   90.00
_cell.angle_beta   90.00
_cell.angle_gamma   90.00
#
_symmetry.space_group_name_H-M   'P 1'
#
loop_
_entity.id
_entity.type
_entity.pdbx_description
1 polymer ?
#
loop_
_entity_poly.entity_id
_entity_poly.type
_entity_poly.pdbx_seq_one_letter_code
_entity_poly.pdbx_strand_id
1 'polypeptide(L)'
;MSDLAQASGSSAPTDLERKNPTAPSPVQPEEIPSVSSDLLPGGFHRYRPNFDTEITTETNLRRPLTDLVITVRVIKSFAFRSMKHLVLQGVDGTVETVGGLKGRCLKEISTQPAFKPFRSFAPKLDTLKLYTRAHGSKTTNLIINLDHPEWIYDDESKTLAELGIENETELSLFNREDYEHFLTDPQVRWDGDGGSSG
;
A
#
# COMPACT_ATOMS: atom_id res chain seq x y z
N MET A 1 -68.46 1.18 7.48
CA MET A 1 -69.01 2.26 6.65
C MET A 1 -67.85 2.72 5.78
N SER A 2 -67.52 1.98 4.71
CA SER A 2 -68.21 1.98 3.39
C SER A 2 -67.97 3.34 2.70
N ASP A 3 -67.39 3.48 1.51
CA ASP A 3 -67.28 2.66 0.29
C ASP A 3 -65.93 2.99 -0.40
N LEU A 4 -65.16 2.07 -1.00
CA LEU A 4 -65.35 1.28 -2.23
C LEU A 4 -65.42 2.09 -3.53
N ALA A 5 -64.34 2.04 -4.32
CA ALA A 5 -64.40 2.00 -5.78
C ALA A 5 -63.12 1.37 -6.36
N GLN A 6 -63.30 0.20 -6.97
CA GLN A 6 -62.36 -0.53 -7.83
C GLN A 6 -62.45 -0.04 -9.29
N ALA A 7 -61.36 -0.19 -10.05
CA ALA A 7 -61.30 -0.71 -11.44
C ALA A 7 -59.82 -0.67 -11.87
N SER A 8 -59.07 -1.73 -12.23
CA SER A 8 -59.23 -2.87 -13.16
C SER A 8 -59.20 -2.51 -14.65
N GLY A 9 -58.18 -3.02 -15.36
CA GLY A 9 -58.04 -3.06 -16.83
C GLY A 9 -56.57 -2.81 -17.23
N SER A 10 -55.69 -3.81 -17.45
CA SER A 10 -55.68 -4.86 -18.47
C SER A 10 -55.84 -4.33 -19.91
N SER A 11 -54.73 -4.29 -20.67
CA SER A 11 -54.60 -4.84 -22.04
C SER A 11 -53.36 -4.28 -22.75
N ALA A 12 -52.38 -5.16 -23.03
CA ALA A 12 -51.71 -5.17 -24.32
C ALA A 12 -52.67 -5.87 -25.32
N PRO A 13 -52.64 -5.65 -26.65
CA PRO A 13 -51.51 -6.16 -27.46
C PRO A 13 -51.23 -5.46 -28.83
N THR A 14 -50.14 -5.94 -29.47
CA THR A 14 -49.91 -6.15 -30.92
C THR A 14 -49.88 -4.98 -31.92
N ASP A 15 -48.69 -4.76 -32.50
CA ASP A 15 -48.41 -4.90 -33.95
C ASP A 15 -46.88 -5.03 -34.09
N LEU A 16 -46.31 -6.23 -34.29
CA LEU A 16 -46.07 -6.91 -35.57
C LEU A 16 -45.65 -6.01 -36.74
N GLU A 17 -44.62 -6.49 -37.44
CA GLU A 17 -44.18 -6.12 -38.80
C GLU A 17 -43.06 -5.04 -38.88
N ARG A 18 -41.84 -5.23 -39.41
CA ARG A 18 -41.19 -6.25 -40.25
C ARG A 18 -39.74 -6.49 -39.81
N LYS A 19 -39.42 -7.76 -39.61
CA LYS A 19 -38.06 -8.29 -39.71
C LYS A 19 -37.84 -8.61 -41.20
N ASN A 20 -37.02 -7.82 -41.89
CA ASN A 20 -36.41 -8.26 -43.15
C ASN A 20 -34.91 -8.47 -42.87
N PRO A 21 -34.42 -9.71 -42.86
CA PRO A 21 -33.00 -9.97 -42.77
C PRO A 21 -32.33 -9.58 -44.08
N THR A 22 -31.40 -8.63 -44.01
CA THR A 22 -30.47 -8.34 -45.10
C THR A 22 -29.79 -9.64 -45.51
N ALA A 23 -29.98 -10.01 -46.77
CA ALA A 23 -29.31 -11.14 -47.39
C ALA A 23 -27.79 -11.01 -47.19
N PRO A 24 -27.07 -12.11 -46.93
CA PRO A 24 -25.61 -12.07 -46.84
C PRO A 24 -25.06 -11.63 -48.19
N SER A 25 -24.34 -10.51 -48.18
CA SER A 25 -23.44 -10.16 -49.28
C SER A 25 -22.42 -11.30 -49.47
N PRO A 26 -21.94 -11.53 -50.70
CA PRO A 26 -21.13 -12.70 -51.02
C PRO A 26 -19.91 -12.73 -50.11
N VAL A 27 -19.70 -13.88 -49.46
CA VAL A 27 -18.46 -14.19 -48.74
C VAL A 27 -17.34 -14.08 -49.77
N GLN A 28 -16.66 -12.94 -49.76
CA GLN A 28 -15.31 -12.85 -50.31
C GLN A 28 -14.47 -13.82 -49.48
N PRO A 29 -13.67 -14.70 -50.08
CA PRO A 29 -12.83 -15.60 -49.30
C PRO A 29 -11.99 -14.73 -48.35
N GLU A 30 -12.16 -14.96 -47.05
CA GLU A 30 -11.19 -14.52 -46.04
C GLU A 30 -9.84 -15.09 -46.49
N GLU A 31 -9.00 -14.25 -47.09
CA GLU A 31 -7.57 -14.49 -47.06
C GLU A 31 -7.20 -14.50 -45.58
N ILE A 32 -7.03 -15.69 -45.03
CA ILE A 32 -6.38 -15.91 -43.76
C ILE A 32 -5.03 -15.20 -43.90
N PRO A 33 -4.76 -14.07 -43.21
CA PRO A 33 -3.43 -13.50 -43.25
C PRO A 33 -2.54 -14.57 -42.62
N SER A 34 -1.59 -15.07 -43.41
CA SER A 34 -0.67 -16.14 -43.03
C SER A 34 -0.09 -15.84 -41.66
N VAL A 35 -0.55 -16.56 -40.63
CA VAL A 35 -0.21 -16.33 -39.21
C VAL A 35 1.23 -16.74 -38.87
N SER A 36 2.09 -16.86 -39.87
CA SER A 36 3.38 -17.54 -39.79
C SER A 36 4.58 -16.59 -39.74
N SER A 37 4.38 -15.27 -39.74
CA SER A 37 5.49 -14.31 -39.71
C SER A 37 5.79 -13.71 -38.32
N ASP A 38 4.91 -13.89 -37.33
CA ASP A 38 5.05 -13.29 -35.99
C ASP A 38 5.48 -14.28 -34.88
N LEU A 39 5.61 -15.56 -35.22
CA LEU A 39 6.05 -16.62 -34.31
C LEU A 39 7.54 -16.94 -34.52
N LEU A 40 8.32 -16.87 -33.44
CA LEU A 40 9.70 -17.32 -33.40
C LEU A 40 9.77 -18.85 -33.35
N PRO A 41 10.91 -19.45 -33.74
CA PRO A 41 11.14 -20.88 -33.56
C PRO A 41 10.89 -21.27 -32.10
N GLY A 42 10.01 -22.25 -31.87
CA GLY A 42 9.56 -22.65 -30.53
C GLY A 42 8.21 -22.09 -30.09
N GLY A 43 7.48 -21.37 -30.96
CA GLY A 43 6.10 -20.96 -30.71
C GLY A 43 5.95 -19.70 -29.83
N PHE A 44 7.05 -19.01 -29.55
CA PHE A 44 7.02 -17.74 -28.83
C PHE A 44 6.68 -16.59 -29.77
N HIS A 45 5.81 -15.68 -29.33
CA HIS A 45 5.52 -14.46 -30.07
C HIS A 45 6.70 -13.48 -29.96
N ARG A 46 6.96 -12.72 -31.02
CA ARG A 46 7.94 -11.61 -30.96
C ARG A 46 7.51 -10.63 -29.86
N TYR A 47 8.45 -10.30 -28.97
CA TYR A 47 8.24 -9.28 -27.94
C TYR A 47 7.79 -7.97 -28.61
N ARG A 48 6.57 -7.53 -28.30
CA ARG A 48 5.97 -6.26 -28.73
C ARG A 48 5.78 -5.38 -27.50
N PRO A 49 6.79 -4.59 -27.11
CA PRO A 49 6.60 -3.62 -26.04
C PRO A 49 5.59 -2.58 -26.51
N ASN A 50 4.46 -2.46 -25.79
CA ASN A 50 3.66 -1.25 -25.85
C ASN A 50 4.47 -0.16 -25.15
N PHE A 51 5.07 0.73 -25.93
CA PHE A 51 5.57 1.99 -25.42
C PHE A 51 4.38 2.95 -25.35
N ASP A 52 3.49 2.75 -24.37
CA ASP A 52 2.51 3.78 -24.02
C ASP A 52 3.33 5.02 -23.66
N THR A 53 3.32 6.01 -24.56
CA THR A 53 4.09 7.26 -24.43
C THR A 53 3.31 8.24 -23.57
N GLU A 54 2.57 7.73 -22.58
CA GLU A 54 1.94 8.55 -21.56
C GLU A 54 2.94 8.75 -20.45
N ILE A 55 3.22 10.02 -20.13
CA ILE A 55 4.02 10.40 -18.97
C ILE A 55 3.31 9.78 -17.75
N THR A 56 3.82 8.64 -17.28
CA THR A 56 3.29 7.98 -16.10
C THR A 56 3.69 8.84 -14.92
N THR A 57 2.80 9.72 -14.48
CA THR A 57 2.97 10.44 -13.22
C THR A 57 3.24 9.42 -12.12
N GLU A 58 4.38 9.58 -11.44
CA GLU A 58 4.83 8.72 -10.33
C GLU A 58 3.67 8.47 -9.37
N THR A 59 3.51 7.23 -8.90
CA THR A 59 2.38 6.82 -8.04
C THR A 59 2.26 7.68 -6.79
N ASN A 60 3.37 8.25 -6.34
CA ASN A 60 3.47 9.11 -5.17
C ASN A 60 2.90 10.51 -5.37
N LEU A 61 2.90 11.00 -6.60
CA LEU A 61 2.30 12.28 -6.96
C LEU A 61 0.80 12.16 -7.27
N ARG A 62 0.26 10.92 -7.34
CA ARG A 62 -1.16 10.69 -7.64
C ARG A 62 -2.09 11.00 -6.47
N ARG A 63 -1.57 11.08 -5.25
CA ARG A 63 -2.33 11.43 -4.05
C ARG A 63 -1.90 12.81 -3.53
N PRO A 64 -2.84 13.71 -3.18
CA PRO A 64 -2.49 15.00 -2.60
C PRO A 64 -1.88 14.83 -1.20
N LEU A 65 -1.11 15.82 -0.74
CA LEU A 65 -0.53 15.84 0.62
C LEU A 65 -1.59 15.73 1.73
N THR A 66 -2.85 16.02 1.42
CA THR A 66 -3.99 15.92 2.35
C THR A 66 -4.56 14.50 2.46
N ASP A 67 -4.14 13.56 1.62
CA ASP A 67 -4.60 12.16 1.64
C ASP A 67 -3.44 11.19 1.36
N LEU A 68 -2.54 11.09 2.33
CA LEU A 68 -1.38 10.20 2.26
C LEU A 68 -1.73 8.78 2.71
N VAL A 69 -1.09 7.80 2.04
CA VAL A 69 -0.96 6.44 2.55
C VAL A 69 0.48 6.24 3.00
N ILE A 70 0.67 6.04 4.30
CA ILE A 70 2.00 5.85 4.90
C ILE A 70 2.08 4.49 5.58
N THR A 71 3.28 3.91 5.57
CA THR A 71 3.54 2.64 6.27
C THR A 71 4.46 2.91 7.45
N VAL A 72 4.01 2.55 8.65
CA VAL A 72 4.80 2.66 9.88
C VAL A 72 5.28 1.26 10.29
N ARG A 73 6.58 1.05 10.26
CA ARG A 73 7.27 -0.15 10.73
C ARG A 73 7.38 -0.08 12.25
N VAL A 74 6.50 -0.78 12.94
CA VAL A 74 6.48 -0.85 14.40
C VAL A 74 7.52 -1.87 14.85
N ILE A 75 8.63 -1.41 15.40
CA ILE A 75 9.77 -2.27 15.81
C ILE A 75 9.64 -2.55 17.31
N LYS A 76 9.51 -3.83 17.65
CA LYS A 76 9.49 -4.29 19.04
C LYS A 76 10.89 -4.66 19.55
N SER A 77 11.76 -5.15 18.67
CA SER A 77 13.13 -5.51 19.04
C SER A 77 14.06 -5.44 17.83
N PHE A 78 15.17 -4.72 18.00
CA PHE A 78 16.25 -4.68 17.02
C PHE A 78 17.03 -5.99 16.98
N ALA A 79 17.39 -6.54 18.15
CA ALA A 79 18.20 -7.76 18.27
C ALA A 79 17.54 -8.99 17.62
N PHE A 80 16.22 -9.14 17.81
CA PHE A 80 15.44 -10.24 17.19
C PHE A 80 14.80 -9.86 15.85
N ARG A 81 15.02 -8.62 15.38
CA ARG A 81 14.37 -8.04 14.18
C ARG A 81 12.84 -8.21 14.17
N SER A 82 12.22 -8.12 15.34
CA SER A 82 10.78 -8.25 15.49
C SER A 82 10.10 -6.92 15.16
N MET A 83 9.36 -6.88 14.04
CA MET A 83 8.58 -5.71 13.64
C MET A 83 7.23 -6.09 13.02
N LYS A 84 6.34 -5.11 12.89
CA LYS A 84 5.08 -5.24 12.15
C LYS A 84 4.73 -3.93 11.44
N HIS A 85 4.27 -4.03 10.20
CA HIS A 85 3.83 -2.88 9.42
C HIS A 85 2.41 -2.46 9.84
N LEU A 86 2.25 -1.19 10.16
CA LEU A 86 0.98 -0.49 10.36
C LEU A 86 0.77 0.45 9.17
N VAL A 87 -0.21 0.16 8.33
CA VAL A 87 -0.56 1.02 7.19
C VAL A 87 -1.61 2.01 7.65
N LEU A 88 -1.35 3.31 7.47
CA LEU A 88 -2.27 4.39 7.77
C LEU A 88 -2.70 5.05 6.46
N GLN A 89 -4.00 5.19 6.28
CA GLN A 89 -4.63 5.82 5.13
C GLN A 89 -5.36 7.10 5.57
N GLY A 90 -5.58 8.03 4.63
CA GLY A 90 -6.28 9.28 4.93
C GLY A 90 -5.49 10.13 5.93
N VAL A 91 -4.17 10.19 5.79
CA VAL A 91 -3.32 11.04 6.62
C VAL A 91 -3.17 12.38 5.92
N ASP A 92 -3.64 13.46 6.55
CA ASP A 92 -3.43 14.81 6.04
C ASP A 92 -2.07 15.33 6.54
N GLY A 93 -1.07 15.24 5.67
CA GLY A 93 0.30 15.64 6.01
C GLY A 93 0.47 17.14 6.23
N THR A 94 -0.49 17.97 5.85
CA THR A 94 -0.44 19.43 6.05
C THR A 94 -0.81 19.86 7.46
N VAL A 95 -1.50 18.99 8.21
CA VAL A 95 -1.98 19.26 9.57
C VAL A 95 -1.52 18.23 10.60
N GLU A 96 -1.34 16.97 10.19
CA GLU A 96 -0.89 15.91 11.09
C GLU A 96 0.55 16.20 11.53
N THR A 97 0.77 16.27 12.83
CA THR A 97 2.09 16.46 13.41
C THR A 97 2.75 15.12 13.72
N VAL A 98 4.07 15.13 13.92
CA VAL A 98 4.82 13.93 14.37
C VAL A 98 4.24 13.37 15.68
N GLY A 99 3.92 14.24 16.65
CA GLY A 99 3.29 13.82 17.90
C GLY A 99 1.90 13.23 17.69
N GLY A 100 1.08 13.84 16.82
CA GLY A 100 -0.24 13.35 16.45
C GLY A 100 -0.18 11.97 15.79
N LEU A 101 0.72 11.81 14.82
CA LEU A 101 0.94 10.55 14.12
C LEU A 101 1.36 9.44 15.09
N LYS A 102 2.28 9.74 16.01
CA LYS A 102 2.72 8.80 17.05
C LYS A 102 1.54 8.36 17.93
N GLY A 103 0.74 9.30 18.41
CA GLY A 103 -0.47 9.00 19.19
C GLY A 103 -1.46 8.12 18.43
N ARG A 104 -1.67 8.41 17.13
CA ARG A 104 -2.49 7.58 16.24
C ARG A 104 -1.93 6.17 16.11
N CYS A 105 -0.63 6.00 15.90
CA CYS A 105 0.01 4.68 15.86
C CYS A 105 -0.18 3.90 17.16
N LEU A 106 0.05 4.52 18.31
CA LEU A 106 -0.11 3.86 19.62
C LEU A 106 -1.55 3.40 19.87
N LYS A 107 -2.52 4.21 19.46
CA LYS A 107 -3.94 3.85 19.49
C LYS A 107 -4.22 2.63 18.61
N GLU A 108 -3.79 2.66 17.35
CA GLU A 108 -3.99 1.54 16.40
C GLU A 108 -3.35 0.23 16.89
N ILE A 109 -2.12 0.29 17.42
CA ILE A 109 -1.42 -0.87 18.01
C ILE A 109 -2.22 -1.47 19.16
N SER A 110 -2.83 -0.62 19.99
CA SER A 110 -3.62 -1.03 21.14
C SER A 110 -4.96 -1.66 20.74
N THR A 111 -5.59 -1.15 19.68
CA THR A 111 -6.92 -1.60 19.22
C THR A 111 -6.86 -2.80 18.29
N GLN A 112 -5.97 -2.81 17.30
CA GLN A 112 -5.97 -3.83 16.25
C GLN A 112 -5.60 -5.22 16.79
N PRO A 113 -6.37 -6.29 16.49
CA PRO A 113 -6.06 -7.65 16.94
C PRO A 113 -4.68 -8.13 16.45
N ALA A 114 -4.29 -7.73 15.24
CA ALA A 114 -3.04 -8.11 14.61
C ALA A 114 -1.78 -7.65 15.39
N PHE A 115 -1.94 -6.64 16.26
CA PHE A 115 -0.89 -6.06 17.10
C PHE A 115 -0.88 -6.59 18.53
N LYS A 116 -1.70 -7.61 18.86
CA LYS A 116 -1.72 -8.23 20.20
C LYS A 116 -0.31 -8.51 20.79
N PRO A 117 0.67 -9.04 20.03
CA PRO A 117 2.03 -9.27 20.54
C PRO A 117 2.86 -8.00 20.85
N PHE A 118 2.42 -6.85 20.37
CA PHE A 118 3.09 -5.55 20.48
C PHE A 118 2.48 -4.66 21.58
N ARG A 119 1.25 -4.95 22.04
CA ARG A 119 0.51 -4.07 22.97
C ARG A 119 1.24 -3.80 24.28
N SER A 120 1.87 -4.80 24.90
CA SER A 120 2.63 -4.62 26.13
C SER A 120 3.89 -3.77 25.94
N PHE A 121 4.40 -3.69 24.71
CA PHE A 121 5.56 -2.90 24.35
C PHE A 121 5.18 -1.50 23.84
N ALA A 122 3.93 -1.28 23.43
CA ALA A 122 3.47 -0.01 22.86
C ALA A 122 3.82 1.23 23.69
N PRO A 123 3.71 1.22 25.05
CA PRO A 123 4.10 2.39 25.85
C PRO A 123 5.58 2.79 25.78
N LYS A 124 6.45 1.89 25.29
CA LYS A 124 7.88 2.15 25.09
C LYS A 124 8.21 2.70 23.71
N LEU A 125 7.24 2.78 22.80
CA LEU A 125 7.44 3.26 21.44
C LEU A 125 7.35 4.78 21.41
N ASP A 126 8.51 5.44 21.48
CA ASP A 126 8.62 6.88 21.67
C ASP A 126 9.23 7.63 20.48
N THR A 127 9.90 6.94 19.54
CA THR A 127 10.70 7.58 18.49
C THR A 127 10.21 7.22 17.09
N LEU A 128 10.05 8.24 16.24
CA LEU A 128 9.79 8.10 14.81
C LEU A 128 11.05 8.43 13.99
N LYS A 129 11.35 7.62 12.99
CA LYS A 129 12.46 7.82 12.05
C LYS A 129 12.03 7.52 10.62
N LEU A 130 12.54 8.28 9.64
CA LEU A 130 12.38 7.94 8.22
C LEU A 130 13.11 6.63 7.92
N TYR A 131 12.41 5.69 7.30
CA TYR A 131 13.04 4.46 6.80
C TYR A 131 13.41 4.60 5.33
N THR A 132 12.42 4.92 4.49
CA THR A 132 12.62 5.29 3.08
C THR A 132 11.52 6.24 2.64
N ARG A 133 11.85 7.13 1.70
CA ARG A 133 10.84 7.81 0.88
C ARG A 133 10.44 6.94 -0.29
N ALA A 134 9.36 7.33 -0.95
CA ALA A 134 9.01 6.68 -2.19
C ALA A 134 10.14 6.84 -3.22
N HIS A 135 10.45 5.75 -3.94
CA HIS A 135 11.57 5.67 -4.88
C HIS A 135 12.96 5.94 -4.29
N GLY A 136 13.08 6.02 -2.95
CA GLY A 136 14.35 6.15 -2.26
C GLY A 136 15.20 4.88 -2.34
N SER A 137 16.53 5.05 -2.20
CA SER A 137 17.43 3.91 -2.09
C SER A 137 17.11 3.11 -0.82
N LYS A 138 16.85 1.81 -0.99
CA LYS A 138 16.60 0.91 0.13
C LYS A 138 17.87 0.82 0.99
N THR A 139 17.72 0.98 2.30
CA THR A 139 18.81 0.73 3.27
C THR A 139 19.20 -0.75 3.26
N THR A 140 20.46 -1.05 3.58
CA THR A 140 20.96 -2.42 3.68
C THR A 140 20.46 -3.14 4.93
N ASN A 141 20.02 -2.41 5.96
CA ASN A 141 19.55 -3.01 7.21
C ASN A 141 18.02 -3.25 7.18
N LEU A 142 17.63 -4.51 7.36
CA LEU A 142 16.24 -4.95 7.27
C LEU A 142 15.34 -4.42 8.39
N ILE A 143 15.88 -4.02 9.55
CA ILE A 143 15.04 -3.60 10.67
C ILE A 143 14.85 -2.09 10.74
N ILE A 144 15.89 -1.30 10.47
CA ILE A 144 15.85 0.17 10.54
C ILE A 144 16.92 0.76 9.60
N ASN A 145 16.70 2.00 9.14
CA ASN A 145 17.70 2.74 8.39
C ASN A 145 18.84 3.14 9.34
N LEU A 146 20.06 2.72 9.05
CA LEU A 146 21.27 3.11 9.81
C LEU A 146 22.13 4.15 9.09
N ASP A 147 21.86 4.37 7.80
CA ASP A 147 22.67 5.20 6.91
C ASP A 147 22.49 6.71 7.22
N HIS A 148 21.31 7.06 7.76
CA HIS A 148 20.92 8.43 8.08
C HIS A 148 20.50 8.56 9.55
N PRO A 149 21.43 8.81 10.50
CA PRO A 149 21.09 9.05 11.91
C PRO A 149 20.24 10.31 12.10
N GLU A 150 20.37 11.31 11.23
CA GLU A 150 19.67 12.61 11.28
C GLU A 150 18.18 12.53 10.92
N TRP A 151 17.72 11.38 10.40
CA TRP A 151 16.33 11.17 10.01
C TRP A 151 15.38 10.84 11.16
N ILE A 152 15.82 11.05 12.40
CA ILE A 152 14.97 10.96 13.59
C ILE A 152 14.18 12.25 13.73
N TYR A 153 12.87 12.13 13.94
CA TYR A 153 11.98 13.26 14.09
C TYR A 153 11.76 13.59 15.57
N ASP A 154 12.72 14.33 16.15
CA ASP A 154 12.68 14.73 17.57
C ASP A 154 11.66 15.85 17.85
N ASP A 155 11.35 16.68 16.85
CA ASP A 155 10.37 17.77 16.99
C ASP A 155 8.95 17.29 16.71
N GLU A 156 8.20 17.02 17.78
CA GLU A 156 6.81 16.53 17.70
C GLU A 156 5.81 17.53 17.12
N SER A 157 6.17 18.82 17.07
CA SER A 157 5.26 19.89 16.62
C SER A 157 5.22 20.05 15.11
N LYS A 158 6.26 19.57 14.40
CA LYS A 158 6.33 19.65 12.94
C LYS A 158 5.28 18.79 12.29
N THR A 159 4.70 19.33 11.23
CA THR A 159 3.80 18.62 10.32
C THR A 159 4.56 17.62 9.46
N LEU A 160 3.87 16.61 8.94
CA LEU A 160 4.50 15.62 8.05
C LEU A 160 5.00 16.28 6.75
N ALA A 161 4.27 17.26 6.23
CA ALA A 161 4.66 18.01 5.03
C ALA A 161 5.96 18.82 5.23
N GLU A 162 6.16 19.45 6.39
CA GLU A 162 7.41 20.18 6.72
C GLU A 162 8.64 19.26 6.76
N LEU A 163 8.43 17.97 7.05
CA LEU A 163 9.48 16.94 7.05
C LEU A 163 9.69 16.30 5.67
N GLY A 164 8.91 16.71 4.67
CA GLY A 164 8.92 16.13 3.33
C GLY A 164 8.44 14.68 3.33
N ILE A 165 7.51 14.32 4.21
CA ILE A 165 6.81 13.04 4.17
C ILE A 165 5.72 13.14 3.11
N GLU A 166 5.80 12.25 2.13
CA GLU A 166 4.89 12.16 1.00
C GLU A 166 4.20 10.80 0.96
N ASN A 167 3.39 10.57 -0.06
CA ASN A 167 2.70 9.29 -0.25
C ASN A 167 3.70 8.12 -0.30
N GLU A 168 3.26 6.94 0.14
CA GLU A 168 4.06 5.69 0.23
C GLU A 168 5.35 5.81 1.06
N THR A 169 5.53 6.87 1.84
CA THR A 169 6.66 6.98 2.77
C THR A 169 6.60 5.87 3.82
N GLU A 170 7.75 5.26 4.09
CA GLU A 170 7.93 4.30 5.18
C GLU A 170 8.64 4.96 6.36
N LEU A 171 8.02 4.87 7.53
CA LEU A 171 8.54 5.34 8.80
C LEU A 171 8.83 4.15 9.73
N SER A 172 9.71 4.33 10.70
CA SER A 172 9.95 3.36 11.78
C SER A 172 9.53 3.97 13.11
N LEU A 173 8.75 3.22 13.89
CA LEU A 173 8.34 3.57 15.25
C LEU A 173 8.98 2.57 16.23
N PHE A 174 9.78 3.06 17.17
CA PHE A 174 10.62 2.24 18.05
C PHE A 174 10.90 2.92 19.40
N ASN A 175 11.58 2.22 20.30
CA ASN A 175 12.09 2.76 21.56
C ASN A 175 13.49 3.35 21.37
N ARG A 176 13.70 4.62 21.77
CA ARG A 176 14.98 5.32 21.56
C ARG A 176 16.17 4.63 22.21
N GLU A 177 16.00 4.20 23.45
CA GLU A 177 17.04 3.59 24.26
C GLU A 177 17.52 2.26 23.65
N ASP A 178 16.59 1.39 23.24
CA ASP A 178 16.91 0.13 22.55
C ASP A 178 17.65 0.37 21.21
N TYR A 179 17.31 1.45 20.49
CA TYR A 179 18.00 1.82 19.27
C TYR A 179 19.44 2.25 19.54
N GLU A 180 19.67 3.10 20.54
CA GLU A 180 21.00 3.57 20.91
C GLU A 180 21.88 2.41 21.39
N HIS A 181 21.33 1.50 22.21
CA HIS A 181 22.03 0.27 22.59
C HIS A 181 22.39 -0.58 21.38
N PHE A 182 21.46 -0.74 20.43
CA PHE A 182 21.70 -1.50 19.20
C PHE A 182 22.80 -0.89 18.32
N LEU A 183 22.99 0.45 18.32
CA LEU A 183 24.10 1.08 17.61
C LEU A 183 25.46 0.72 18.22
N THR A 184 25.53 0.53 19.54
CA THR A 184 26.78 0.20 20.25
C THR A 184 27.16 -1.28 20.17
N ASP A 185 26.17 -2.18 20.13
CA ASP A 185 26.37 -3.63 20.01
C ASP A 185 25.29 -4.24 19.10
N PRO A 186 25.48 -4.20 17.77
CA PRO A 186 24.51 -4.71 16.81
C PRO A 186 24.54 -6.24 16.75
N GLN A 187 24.23 -6.91 17.85
CA GLN A 187 24.06 -8.36 17.88
C GLN A 187 22.66 -8.75 17.42
N VAL A 188 22.64 -9.61 16.42
CA VAL A 188 21.43 -10.25 15.95
C VAL A 188 21.33 -11.59 16.67
N ARG A 189 20.24 -11.80 17.40
CA ARG A 189 19.92 -13.11 17.97
C ARG A 189 18.88 -13.80 17.10
N TRP A 190 19.11 -15.07 16.81
CA TRP A 190 18.12 -15.93 16.17
C TRP A 190 17.30 -16.61 17.26
N ASP A 191 15.99 -16.78 17.06
CA ASP A 191 15.07 -17.45 18.02
C ASP A 191 15.43 -18.94 18.30
N GLY A 192 16.54 -19.45 17.73
CA GLY A 192 16.99 -20.83 17.82
C GLY A 192 18.29 -21.08 18.59
N ASP A 193 18.93 -20.06 19.18
CA ASP A 193 20.19 -20.25 19.93
C ASP A 193 19.99 -20.78 21.36
N GLY A 194 18.98 -21.64 21.53
CA GLY A 194 18.76 -22.44 22.72
C GLY A 194 19.78 -23.57 22.77
N GLY A 195 21.00 -23.25 23.20
CA GLY A 195 22.05 -24.21 23.48
C GLY A 195 21.56 -25.28 24.47
N SER A 196 21.32 -26.48 23.96
CA SER A 196 21.33 -27.71 24.75
C SER A 196 22.78 -27.99 25.15
N SER A 197 23.21 -27.42 26.26
CA SER A 197 24.38 -27.88 27.00
C SER A 197 23.91 -28.33 28.38
N GLY A 198 23.68 -29.64 28.47
CA GLY A 198 23.32 -30.41 29.65
C GLY A 198 23.38 -31.89 29.32
#